data_AF-A0A0R3LHP1-F1
#
_entry.id   AF-A0A0R3LHP1-F1
#
_cell.length_a   1.000
_cell.length_b   1.000
_cell.length_c   1.000
_cell.angle_alpha   90.00
_cell.angle_beta   90.00
_cell.angle_gamma   90.00
#
_symmetry.space_group_name_H-M   'P 1'
#
loop_
_entity.id
_entity.type
_entity.pdbx_description
1 polymer ?
#
loop_
_entity_poly.entity_id
_entity_poly.type
_entity_poly.pdbx_seq_one_letter_code
_entity_poly.pdbx_strand_id
1 'polypeptide(L)' 'MATFEATDTITVIEGYDAVRVFLEAVWRRHGRPVEQIAFLLGSLKWADGAPVDPTSWQDWQAAVQMAVSAGSCEIAASR' A
#
# COMPACT_ATOMS: atom_id res chain seq x y z
N MET A 1 14.43 -11.87 -13.49
CA MET A 1 13.64 -11.04 -12.57
C MET A 1 13.84 -11.60 -11.18
N ALA A 2 14.09 -10.76 -10.17
CA ALA A 2 14.07 -11.21 -8.79
C ALA A 2 12.67 -11.74 -8.45
N THR A 3 12.60 -12.90 -7.81
CA THR A 3 11.38 -13.43 -7.20
C THR A 3 11.31 -12.93 -5.77
N PHE A 4 10.16 -12.39 -5.39
CA PHE A 4 9.89 -11.94 -4.02
C PHE A 4 9.16 -13.09 -3.30
N GLU A 5 9.67 -13.50 -2.15
CA GLU A 5 9.05 -14.52 -1.31
C GLU A 5 8.02 -13.88 -0.37
N ALA A 6 7.03 -14.66 0.07
CA ALA A 6 5.98 -14.14 0.95
C ALA A 6 6.49 -13.67 2.33
N THR A 7 7.70 -14.11 2.71
CA THR A 7 8.35 -13.74 3.97
C THR A 7 9.28 -12.53 3.86
N ASP A 8 9.49 -12.00 2.65
CA ASP A 8 10.33 -10.83 2.46
C ASP A 8 9.70 -9.60 3.14
N THR A 9 10.55 -8.81 3.78
CA THR A 9 10.12 -7.61 4.53
C THR A 9 10.42 -6.36 3.74
N ILE A 10 9.48 -5.42 3.76
CA ILE A 10 9.61 -4.08 3.20
C ILE A 10 9.35 -3.04 4.29
N THR A 11 9.87 -1.84 4.12
CA THR A 11 9.56 -0.69 4.97
C THR A 11 8.13 -0.20 4.74
N VAL A 12 7.60 0.58 5.69
CA VAL A 12 6.25 1.18 5.60
C VAL A 12 6.09 2.06 4.36
N ILE A 13 7.15 2.78 3.97
CA ILE A 13 7.17 3.62 2.77
C ILE A 13 7.16 2.77 1.51
N GLU A 14 7.99 1.72 1.45
CA GLU A 14 8.01 0.79 0.31
C GLU A 14 6.67 0.07 0.15
N GLY A 15 5.99 -0.27 1.25
CA GLY A 15 4.64 -0.84 1.20
C GLY A 15 3.60 0.13 0.63
N TYR A 16 3.70 1.41 0.99
CA TYR A 16 2.83 2.45 0.42
C TYR A 16 3.03 2.59 -1.09
N ASP A 17 4.29 2.65 -1.52
CA ASP A 17 4.64 2.71 -2.94
C ASP A 17 4.22 1.46 -3.70
N ALA A 18 4.37 0.27 -3.09
CA ALA A 18 3.95 -0.99 -3.68
C ALA A 18 2.43 -1.00 -3.97
N VAL A 19 1.60 -0.51 -3.05
CA VAL A 19 0.15 -0.38 -3.27
C VAL A 19 -0.16 0.59 -4.42
N ARG A 20 0.50 1.75 -4.46
CA ARG A 20 0.33 2.70 -5.56
C ARG A 20 0.66 2.08 -6.91
N VAL A 21 1.79 1.37 -7.02
CA VAL A 21 2.23 0.69 -8.25
C VAL A 21 1.26 -0.43 -8.62
N PHE A 22 0.79 -1.21 -7.66
CA PHE A 22 -0.19 -2.27 -7.88
C PHE A 22 -1.50 -1.72 -8.44
N LEU A 23 -2.06 -0.68 -7.82
CA LEU A 23 -3.30 -0.03 -8.27
C LEU A 23 -3.15 0.57 -9.67
N GLU A 24 -1.99 1.14 -9.98
CA GLU A 24 -1.70 1.67 -11.32
C GLU A 24 -1.67 0.56 -12.38
N ALA A 25 -1.09 -0.60 -12.06
CA ALA A 25 -1.10 -1.76 -12.93
C ALA A 25 -2.53 -2.29 -13.17
N VAL A 26 -3.34 -2.39 -12.11
CA VAL A 26 -4.76 -2.77 -12.21
C VAL A 26 -5.53 -1.78 -13.08
N TRP A 27 -5.39 -0.48 -12.83
CA TRP A 27 -6.08 0.56 -13.59
C TRP A 27 -5.75 0.50 -15.09
N ARG A 28 -4.47 0.30 -15.43
CA ARG A 28 -4.01 0.14 -16.81
C ARG A 28 -4.57 -1.13 -17.46
N ARG A 29 -4.59 -2.25 -16.74
CA ARG A 29 -5.10 -3.55 -17.24
C ARG A 29 -6.58 -3.48 -17.64
N HIS A 30 -7.38 -2.69 -16.92
CA HIS A 30 -8.80 -2.53 -17.23
C HIS A 30 -9.10 -1.47 -18.29
N GLY A 31 -8.09 -0.86 -18.91
CA GLY A 31 -8.27 0.17 -19.95
C GLY A 31 -8.53 1.57 -19.40
N ARG A 32 -8.25 1.81 -18.11
CA ARG A 32 -8.42 3.10 -17.41
C ARG A 32 -9.85 3.63 -17.17
N PRO A 33 -10.96 2.86 -17.25
CA PRO A 33 -12.32 3.40 -17.14
C PRO A 33 -12.79 3.59 -15.69
N VAL A 34 -11.95 3.31 -14.67
CA VAL A 34 -12.39 3.37 -13.26
C VAL A 34 -11.93 4.68 -12.65
N GLU A 35 -12.78 5.70 -12.67
CA GLU A 35 -12.49 7.06 -12.19
C GLU A 35 -12.08 7.06 -10.71
N GLN A 36 -12.66 6.17 -9.90
CA GLN A 36 -12.32 6.04 -8.49
C GLN A 36 -10.87 5.60 -8.26
N ILE A 37 -10.33 4.70 -9.11
CA ILE A 37 -8.92 4.30 -9.03
C ILE A 37 -8.03 5.45 -9.50
N ALA A 38 -8.44 6.20 -10.53
CA ALA A 38 -7.68 7.37 -10.98
C ALA A 38 -7.60 8.46 -9.89
N PHE A 39 -8.71 8.71 -9.19
CA PHE A 39 -8.76 9.62 -8.05
C PHE A 39 -7.82 9.17 -6.93
N LEU A 40 -7.91 7.89 -6.52
CA LEU A 40 -7.05 7.31 -5.49
C LEU A 40 -5.56 7.38 -5.89
N LEU A 41 -5.22 7.05 -7.14
CA LEU A 41 -3.85 7.19 -7.64
C LEU A 41 -3.35 8.64 -7.60
N GLY A 42 -4.25 9.62 -7.69
CA GLY A 42 -3.93 11.03 -7.49
C GLY A 42 -3.57 11.36 -6.04
N SER A 43 -4.35 10.87 -5.07
CA SER A 43 -4.11 11.13 -3.64
C SER A 43 -2.86 10.43 -3.11
N LEU A 44 -2.51 9.27 -3.68
CA LEU A 44 -1.34 8.47 -3.29
C LEU A 44 0.00 8.96 -3.88
N LYS A 45 0.03 10.05 -4.66
CA LYS A 45 1.28 10.58 -5.23
C LYS A 45 2.15 11.19 -4.13
N TRP A 46 3.46 11.21 -4.35
CA TRP A 46 4.39 11.98 -3.52
C TRP A 46 4.55 13.42 -4.02
N ALA A 47 4.64 14.36 -3.09
CA ALA A 47 5.08 15.73 -3.28
C ALA A 47 6.00 16.13 -2.12
N ASP A 48 7.20 16.64 -2.44
CA ASP A 48 8.15 17.17 -1.45
C ASP A 48 8.48 16.23 -0.27
N GLY A 49 8.55 14.93 -0.54
CA GLY A 49 8.90 13.91 0.46
C GLY A 49 7.74 13.45 1.35
N ALA A 50 6.50 13.86 1.06
CA ALA A 50 5.29 13.35 1.70
C ALA A 50 4.21 13.00 0.66
N PRO A 51 3.20 12.17 0.97
CA PRO A 51 2.06 12.00 0.07
C PRO A 51 1.29 13.32 -0.11
N VAL A 52 0.76 13.53 -1.31
CA VAL A 52 0.00 14.72 -1.72
C VAL A 52 -1.24 14.90 -0.85
N ASP A 53 -1.85 13.80 -0.41
CA ASP A 53 -2.89 13.81 0.61
C ASP A 53 -2.35 13.27 1.95
N PRO A 54 -2.15 14.14 2.96
CA PRO A 54 -1.73 13.73 4.30
C PRO A 54 -2.71 12.75 4.97
N THR A 55 -4.01 12.81 4.63
CA THR A 55 -5.04 11.92 5.18
C THR A 55 -4.80 10.49 4.71
N SER A 56 -4.60 10.31 3.40
CA SER A 56 -4.22 9.01 2.81
C SER A 56 -2.97 8.40 3.46
N TRP A 57 -2.01 9.23 3.90
CA TRP A 57 -0.82 8.76 4.63
C TRP A 57 -1.15 8.30 6.07
N GLN A 58 -1.99 9.05 6.78
CA GLN A 58 -2.43 8.67 8.13
C GLN A 58 -3.24 7.37 8.12
N ASP A 59 -4.16 7.23 7.16
CA ASP A 59 -4.97 6.01 7.00
C ASP A 59 -4.08 4.80 6.70
N TRP A 60 -3.03 4.97 5.89
CA TRP A 60 -2.04 3.92 5.64
C TRP A 60 -1.31 3.51 6.93
N GLN A 61 -0.82 4.47 7.72
CA GLN A 61 -0.14 4.16 8.99
C GLN A 61 -1.06 3.41 9.96
N ALA A 62 -2.33 3.81 10.05
CA ALA A 62 -3.32 3.12 10.86
C ALA A 62 -3.53 1.67 10.38
N ALA A 63 -3.66 1.46 9.06
CA ALA A 63 -3.80 0.13 8.48
C ALA A 63 -2.57 -0.76 8.75
N VAL A 64 -1.35 -0.21 8.64
CA VAL A 64 -0.11 -0.92 8.97
C VAL A 64 -0.08 -1.30 10.44
N GLN A 65 -0.44 -0.37 11.35
CA GLN A 65 -0.50 -0.65 12.78
C GLN A 65 -1.49 -1.79 13.08
N MET A 66 -2.65 -1.80 12.42
CA MET A 66 -3.63 -2.87 12.55
C MET A 66 -3.08 -4.21 12.04
N ALA A 67 -2.45 -4.22 10.86
CA ALA A 67 -1.87 -5.43 10.27
C ALA A 67 -0.76 -6.03 11.16
N VAL A 68 0.12 -5.20 11.71
CA VAL A 68 1.18 -5.64 12.63
C VAL A 68 0.58 -6.22 13.92
N SER A 69 -0.45 -5.57 14.46
CA SER A 69 -1.13 -6.03 15.68
C SER A 69 -1.89 -7.35 15.45
N ALA A 70 -2.51 -7.51 14.29
CA ALA A 70 -3.22 -8.72 13.89
C ALA A 70 -2.26 -9.88 13.58
N GLY A 71 -1.18 -9.63 12.82
CA GLY A 71 -0.14 -10.63 12.54
C GLY A 71 0.59 -11.07 13.81
N SER A 72 0.75 -10.18 14.79
CA SER A 72 1.23 -10.55 16.13
C SER A 72 0.26 -11.50 16.86
N CYS A 73 -1.04 -11.39 16.60
CA CYS A 73 -2.06 -12.24 17.21
C CYS A 73 -2.16 -13.62 16.51
N GLU A 74 -2.08 -13.68 15.18
CA GLU A 74 -2.06 -14.95 14.42
C GLU A 74 -0.78 -15.77 14.66
N ILE A 75 0.37 -15.10 14.79
CA ILE A 75 1.66 -15.77 15.11
C ILE A 75 1.70 -16.20 16.59
N ALA A 76 1.08 -15.45 17.51
CA ALA A 76 0.97 -15.86 18.91
C ALA A 76 -0.03 -17.02 19.13
N ALA A 77 -1.09 -17.11 18.32
CA ALA A 77 -2.07 -18.20 18.39
C ALA A 77 -1.59 -19.51 17.74
N SER A 78 -0.50 -19.47 16.98
CA SER A 78 0.11 -20.63 16.32
C SER A 78 1.36 -21.17 17.06
N ARG A 79 1.59 -20.77 18.31
CA ARG A 79 2.62 -21.32 19.22
C ARG A 79 2.00 -22.01 20.41
#